data_AF-A0AAV9NH85-F1
#
_entry.id   AF-A0AAV9NH85-F1
#
_cell.length_a   1.000
_cell.length_b   1.000
_cell.length_c   1.000
_cell.angle_alpha   90.00
_cell.angle_beta   90.00
_cell.angle_gamma   90.00
#
_symmetry.space_group_name_H-M   'P 1'
#
loop_
_entity.id
_entity.type
_entity.pdbx_description
1 polymer ?
#
loop_
_entity_poly.entity_id
_entity_poly.type
_entity_poly.pdbx_seq_one_letter_code
_entity_poly.pdbx_strand_id
1 'polypeptide(L)'
;MFGWQSVAASAPFLAGTMIQGLIILNDPTYVPQRWHGTLLYWAVLTIALLINIFGIRILPQLQNASMTLHVVLFIILFVVILAVSPTKNSASFVFTQFENESGWSNNGVAWCVGMLSSAYVMVGYDAATHLSEEMPNPATGVPRAMIGSLILNGILGFTFILAVLFCMGDIASVFQTNTGFPIIQVFLNVTGSNGAATAMSTAIILMATLATIPLVASAARTLWSLARDNAFPFSGIISRVDEKRGIPTVAIALTIFFLMLLGLLNIAATTAFNAILSLSVVGLYLSYLIPTVAILWRRTCRPATILYGPFKLGKWGATINVVSILYTVFCCVFLLFPPYQPVTAQNFNYASIVLSGVLALSAAYWFWHGKKAYFGPMVEVQGQAAPRKDASQQA
;
A
#
# COMPACT_ATOMS: atom_id res chain seq x y z
N MET A 1 -1.72 4.62 -11.15
CA MET A 1 -1.42 5.94 -10.55
C MET A 1 -2.31 6.24 -9.35
N PHE A 2 -3.63 6.42 -9.49
CA PHE A 2 -4.48 6.76 -8.32
C PHE A 2 -4.32 5.79 -7.15
N GLY A 3 -4.36 4.48 -7.40
CA GLY A 3 -4.14 3.46 -6.36
C GLY A 3 -2.79 3.63 -5.64
N TRP A 4 -1.72 3.91 -6.40
CA TRP A 4 -0.38 4.15 -5.85
C TRP A 4 -0.24 5.47 -5.09
N GLN A 5 -0.92 6.54 -5.52
CA GLN A 5 -0.95 7.78 -4.76
C GLN A 5 -1.69 7.58 -3.44
N SER A 6 -2.89 7.01 -3.48
CA SER A 6 -3.70 6.84 -2.28
C SER A 6 -3.10 5.81 -1.31
N VAL A 7 -2.49 4.71 -1.78
CA VAL A 7 -1.83 3.74 -0.90
C VAL A 7 -0.60 4.32 -0.21
N ALA A 8 0.11 5.27 -0.84
CA ALA A 8 1.25 5.93 -0.21
C ALA A 8 0.88 6.75 1.03
N ALA A 9 -0.42 7.06 1.24
CA ALA A 9 -0.90 7.72 2.45
C ALA A 9 -1.01 6.76 3.65
N SER A 10 -1.00 5.44 3.43
CA SER A 10 -1.36 4.48 4.47
C SER A 10 -0.32 4.34 5.58
N ALA A 11 0.95 4.09 5.22
CA ALA A 11 2.05 3.96 6.17
C ALA A 11 2.30 5.23 7.00
N PRO A 12 2.35 6.45 6.43
CA PRO A 12 2.49 7.65 7.24
C PRO A 12 1.28 7.90 8.13
N PHE A 13 0.07 7.54 7.69
CA PHE A 13 -1.14 7.71 8.50
C PHE A 13 -1.13 6.75 9.69
N LEU A 14 -0.75 5.48 9.45
CA LEU A 14 -0.52 4.50 10.51
C LEU A 14 0.51 5.03 11.50
N ALA A 15 1.68 5.48 11.04
CA ALA A 15 2.72 6.02 11.93
C ALA A 15 2.20 7.20 12.78
N GLY A 16 1.59 8.20 12.16
CA GLY A 16 1.11 9.39 12.86
C GLY A 16 -0.01 9.12 13.87
N THR A 17 -1.00 8.31 13.50
CA THR A 17 -2.13 7.98 14.38
C THR A 17 -1.74 6.96 15.46
N MET A 18 -0.78 6.07 15.19
CA MET A 18 -0.25 5.15 16.20
C MET A 18 0.63 5.87 17.23
N ILE A 19 1.36 6.94 16.84
CA ILE A 19 1.99 7.86 17.79
C ILE A 19 0.92 8.48 18.72
N GLN A 20 -0.19 8.95 18.16
CA GLN A 20 -1.30 9.46 18.97
C GLN A 20 -1.87 8.39 19.92
N GLY A 21 -1.99 7.14 19.47
CA GLY A 21 -2.38 6.00 20.31
C GLY A 21 -1.44 5.77 21.49
N LEU A 22 -0.13 6.00 21.30
CA LEU A 22 0.85 5.94 22.39
C LEU A 22 0.76 7.12 23.36
N ILE A 23 0.37 8.31 22.89
CA ILE A 23 0.08 9.43 23.80
C ILE A 23 -1.10 9.06 24.71
N ILE A 24 -2.18 8.51 24.15
CA ILE A 24 -3.35 8.04 24.91
C ILE A 24 -2.95 6.99 25.96
N LEU A 25 -2.07 6.05 25.59
CA LEU A 25 -1.60 5.01 26.50
C LEU A 25 -0.83 5.57 27.71
N ASN A 26 -0.02 6.61 27.49
CA ASN A 26 0.92 7.11 28.50
C ASN A 26 0.44 8.36 29.25
N ASP A 27 -0.55 9.08 28.71
CA ASP A 27 -1.12 10.28 29.31
C ASP A 27 -2.65 10.17 29.38
N PRO A 28 -3.21 9.80 30.56
CA PRO A 28 -4.66 9.72 30.75
C PRO A 28 -5.39 11.07 30.63
N THR A 29 -4.67 12.19 30.67
CA THR A 29 -5.25 13.54 30.58
C THR A 29 -5.38 14.03 29.13
N TYR A 30 -4.76 13.32 28.20
CA TYR A 30 -4.77 13.69 26.79
C TYR A 30 -6.15 13.48 26.16
N VAL A 31 -6.70 14.54 25.56
CA VAL A 31 -7.96 14.48 24.82
C VAL A 31 -7.66 14.34 23.32
N PRO A 32 -7.86 13.14 22.72
CA PRO A 32 -7.52 12.92 21.32
C PRO A 32 -8.45 13.70 20.39
N GLN A 33 -7.86 14.46 19.47
CA GLN A 33 -8.55 15.14 18.38
C GLN A 33 -8.00 14.63 17.05
N ARG A 34 -8.85 14.55 16.03
CA ARG A 34 -8.47 14.01 14.70
C ARG A 34 -7.35 14.83 14.04
N TRP A 35 -7.33 16.15 14.26
CA TRP A 35 -6.29 17.02 13.72
C TRP A 35 -4.92 16.77 14.35
N HIS A 36 -4.82 16.28 15.60
CA HIS A 36 -3.54 15.88 16.20
C HIS A 36 -2.88 14.77 15.36
N GLY A 37 -3.64 13.72 15.03
CA GLY A 37 -3.18 12.63 14.17
C GLY A 37 -2.83 13.08 12.75
N THR A 38 -3.60 14.00 12.17
CA THR A 38 -3.30 14.59 10.85
C THR A 38 -2.00 15.39 10.85
N LEU A 39 -1.67 16.14 11.92
CA LEU A 39 -0.40 16.85 12.02
C LEU A 39 0.80 15.90 12.13
N LEU A 40 0.66 14.83 12.92
CA LEU A 40 1.70 13.79 13.03
C LEU A 40 1.90 13.08 11.69
N TYR A 41 0.82 12.78 10.97
CA TYR A 41 0.85 12.29 9.59
C TYR A 41 1.63 13.22 8.66
N TRP A 42 1.37 14.53 8.70
CA TRP A 42 2.12 15.52 7.91
C TRP A 42 3.59 15.62 8.31
N ALA A 43 3.92 15.43 9.59
CA ALA A 43 5.31 15.37 10.03
C ALA A 43 6.05 14.19 9.39
N VAL A 44 5.44 13.00 9.37
CA VAL A 44 6.00 11.81 8.71
C VAL A 44 6.16 12.03 7.20
N LEU A 45 5.16 12.61 6.53
CA LEU A 45 5.25 12.97 5.12
C LEU A 45 6.37 13.98 4.84
N THR A 46 6.56 14.96 5.73
CA THR A 46 7.61 15.98 5.60
C THR A 46 8.99 15.33 5.72
N ILE A 47 9.18 14.38 6.64
CA ILE A 47 10.42 13.58 6.73
C ILE A 47 10.65 12.83 5.41
N ALA A 48 9.61 12.18 4.87
CA ALA A 48 9.71 11.46 3.61
C ALA A 48 10.04 12.38 2.43
N LEU A 49 9.46 13.59 2.36
CA LEU A 49 9.76 14.61 1.37
C LEU A 49 11.24 15.01 1.43
N LEU A 50 11.72 15.34 2.63
CA LEU A 50 13.10 15.78 2.83
C LEU A 50 14.10 14.70 2.42
N ILE A 51 13.85 13.44 2.78
CA ILE A 51 14.72 12.32 2.41
C ILE A 51 14.66 12.05 0.90
N ASN A 52 13.48 12.07 0.29
CA ASN A 52 13.35 11.83 -1.15
C ASN A 52 13.99 12.94 -2.00
N ILE A 53 14.00 14.20 -1.54
CA ILE A 53 14.59 15.33 -2.29
C ILE A 53 16.08 15.52 -1.97
N PHE A 54 16.44 15.52 -0.70
CA PHE A 54 17.80 15.89 -0.26
C PHE A 54 18.65 14.66 0.12
N GLY A 55 18.03 13.54 0.46
CA GLY A 55 18.67 12.31 0.92
C GLY A 55 19.00 11.29 -0.17
N ILE A 56 18.95 11.65 -1.46
CA ILE A 56 19.10 10.69 -2.57
C ILE A 56 20.39 9.85 -2.50
N ARG A 57 21.50 10.44 -2.02
CA ARG A 57 22.80 9.75 -1.88
C ARG A 57 22.84 8.70 -0.77
N ILE A 58 22.00 8.86 0.25
CA ILE A 58 21.90 7.95 1.40
C ILE A 58 20.70 7.00 1.28
N LEU A 59 19.85 7.21 0.26
CA LEU A 59 18.60 6.48 0.10
C LEU A 59 18.82 4.97 -0.08
N PRO A 60 19.79 4.48 -0.88
CA PRO A 60 20.06 3.04 -0.97
C PRO A 60 20.51 2.42 0.35
N GLN A 61 21.37 3.12 1.10
CA GLN A 61 21.85 2.68 2.41
C GLN A 61 20.72 2.64 3.42
N LEU A 62 19.84 3.65 3.40
CA LEU A 62 18.67 3.73 4.26
C LEU A 62 17.67 2.59 3.95
N GLN A 63 17.46 2.27 2.67
CA GLN A 63 16.59 1.16 2.27
C GLN A 63 17.16 -0.19 2.72
N ASN A 64 18.47 -0.41 2.56
CA ASN A 64 19.13 -1.61 3.06
C ASN A 64 19.06 -1.72 4.58
N ALA A 65 19.34 -0.62 5.30
CA ALA A 65 19.22 -0.57 6.75
C ALA A 65 17.77 -0.81 7.22
N SER A 66 16.78 -0.23 6.53
CA SER A 66 15.36 -0.46 6.80
C SER A 66 15.00 -1.94 6.61
N MET A 67 15.54 -2.62 5.59
CA MET A 67 15.32 -4.06 5.40
C MET A 67 15.93 -4.88 6.54
N THR A 68 17.15 -4.56 6.96
CA THR A 68 17.78 -5.22 8.13
C THR A 68 16.96 -4.99 9.39
N LEU A 69 16.55 -3.75 9.65
CA LEU A 69 15.70 -3.40 10.80
C LEU A 69 14.35 -4.13 10.75
N HIS A 70 13.74 -4.27 9.57
CA HIS A 70 12.48 -4.99 9.41
C HIS A 70 12.57 -6.43 9.95
N VAL A 71 13.63 -7.16 9.56
CA VAL A 71 13.85 -8.54 10.01
C VAL A 71 14.23 -8.60 11.48
N VAL A 72 15.12 -7.72 11.94
CA VAL A 72 15.56 -7.69 13.35
C VAL A 72 14.39 -7.36 14.28
N LEU A 73 13.62 -6.32 13.97
CA LEU A 73 12.45 -5.92 14.77
C LEU A 73 11.36 -6.98 14.73
N PHE A 74 11.15 -7.66 13.60
CA PHE A 74 10.27 -8.82 13.55
C PHE A 74 10.70 -9.89 14.57
N ILE A 75 11.98 -10.30 14.56
CA ILE A 75 12.49 -11.33 15.46
C ILE A 75 12.34 -10.88 16.92
N ILE A 76 12.70 -9.63 17.22
CA ILE A 76 12.57 -9.06 18.57
C ILE A 76 11.12 -9.11 19.04
N LEU A 77 10.19 -8.56 18.26
CA LEU A 77 8.77 -8.52 18.64
C LEU A 77 8.20 -9.93 18.78
N PHE A 78 8.52 -10.83 17.85
CA PHE A 78 8.07 -12.21 17.88
C PHE A 78 8.55 -12.94 19.15
N VAL A 79 9.85 -12.84 19.47
CA VAL A 79 10.43 -13.48 20.67
C VAL A 79 9.87 -12.86 21.94
N VAL A 80 9.79 -11.53 22.03
CA VAL A 80 9.28 -10.84 23.22
C VAL A 80 7.84 -11.23 23.51
N ILE A 81 6.97 -11.27 22.50
CA ILE A 81 5.58 -11.68 22.65
C ILE A 81 5.50 -13.11 23.23
N LEU A 82 6.24 -14.06 22.66
CA LEU A 82 6.18 -15.45 23.10
C LEU A 82 6.80 -15.69 24.48
N ALA A 83 7.89 -14.97 24.79
CA ALA A 83 8.68 -15.17 26.00
C ALA A 83 8.06 -14.49 27.23
N VAL A 84 7.48 -13.30 27.05
CA VAL A 84 7.01 -12.46 28.17
C VAL A 84 5.52 -12.66 28.44
N SER A 85 4.73 -13.11 27.46
CA SER A 85 3.29 -13.24 27.64
C SER A 85 2.92 -14.09 28.87
N PRO A 86 2.15 -13.54 29.83
CA PRO A 86 1.85 -14.20 31.09
C PRO A 86 0.93 -15.41 30.90
N THR A 87 0.12 -15.38 29.84
CA THR A 87 -0.83 -16.44 29.49
C THR A 87 -0.73 -16.76 28.01
N LYS A 88 -1.12 -17.98 27.64
CA LYS A 88 -1.26 -18.38 26.24
C LYS A 88 -2.66 -18.94 26.02
N ASN A 89 -3.35 -18.43 25.01
CA ASN A 89 -4.64 -18.95 24.56
C ASN A 89 -4.48 -20.38 24.06
N SER A 90 -5.57 -21.16 24.07
CA SER A 90 -5.53 -22.54 23.62
C SER A 90 -5.47 -22.64 22.08
N ALA A 91 -4.96 -23.75 21.55
CA ALA A 91 -5.02 -24.00 20.12
C ALA A 91 -6.47 -24.05 19.59
N SER A 92 -7.42 -24.49 20.43
CA SER A 92 -8.85 -24.45 20.10
C SER A 92 -9.33 -23.01 19.86
N PHE A 93 -8.96 -22.08 20.75
CA PHE A 93 -9.24 -20.65 20.58
C PHE A 93 -8.66 -20.14 19.25
N VAL A 94 -7.39 -20.41 18.97
CA VAL A 94 -6.70 -19.85 17.79
C VAL A 94 -7.22 -20.41 16.46
N PHE A 95 -7.53 -21.70 16.39
CA PHE A 95 -7.84 -22.36 15.11
C PHE A 95 -9.32 -22.66 14.87
N THR A 96 -10.17 -22.57 15.90
CA THR A 96 -11.57 -23.00 15.77
C THR A 96 -12.58 -21.96 16.22
N GLN A 97 -12.21 -21.03 17.12
CA GLN A 97 -13.12 -20.00 17.57
C GLN A 97 -13.29 -18.93 16.48
N PHE A 98 -14.55 -18.56 16.24
CA PHE A 98 -14.90 -17.54 15.27
C PHE A 98 -15.74 -16.47 15.95
N GLU A 99 -15.18 -15.25 16.03
CA GLU A 99 -15.88 -14.09 16.57
C GLU A 99 -16.35 -13.17 15.45
N ASN A 100 -17.64 -12.85 15.46
CA ASN A 100 -18.28 -12.02 14.43
C ASN A 100 -18.77 -10.70 15.00
N GLU A 101 -17.87 -9.72 15.04
CA GLU A 101 -18.15 -8.34 15.44
C GLU A 101 -18.54 -7.44 14.25
N SER A 102 -18.73 -8.03 13.07
CA SER A 102 -19.06 -7.26 11.86
C SER A 102 -20.56 -6.91 11.76
N GLY A 103 -21.40 -7.53 12.60
CA GLY A 103 -22.86 -7.38 12.54
C GLY A 103 -23.52 -8.10 11.34
N TRP A 104 -22.73 -8.70 10.44
CA TRP A 104 -23.27 -9.56 9.38
C TRP A 104 -23.84 -10.84 10.00
N SER A 105 -25.08 -11.19 9.65
CA SER A 105 -25.74 -12.41 10.16
C SER A 105 -25.10 -13.70 9.68
N ASN A 106 -24.31 -13.66 8.60
CA ASN A 106 -23.63 -14.81 8.02
C ASN A 106 -22.12 -14.74 8.29
N ASN A 107 -21.60 -15.73 9.02
CA ASN A 107 -20.18 -15.82 9.37
C ASN A 107 -19.26 -15.96 8.14
N GLY A 108 -19.73 -16.55 7.03
CA GLY A 108 -18.99 -16.60 5.77
C GLY A 108 -18.79 -15.22 5.16
N VAL A 109 -19.82 -14.36 5.19
CA VAL A 109 -19.69 -12.96 4.74
C VAL A 109 -18.77 -12.18 5.67
N ALA A 110 -18.92 -12.34 6.99
CA ALA A 110 -18.03 -11.73 7.97
C ALA A 110 -16.56 -12.12 7.73
N TRP A 111 -16.30 -13.39 7.42
CA TRP A 111 -14.97 -13.88 7.06
C TRP A 111 -14.44 -13.25 5.77
N CYS A 112 -15.26 -13.17 4.72
CA CYS A 112 -14.89 -12.52 3.45
C CYS A 112 -14.60 -11.02 3.62
N VAL A 113 -15.26 -10.34 4.55
CA VAL A 113 -14.98 -8.94 4.90
C VAL A 113 -13.70 -8.84 5.75
N GLY A 114 -13.50 -9.76 6.71
CA GLY A 114 -12.31 -9.78 7.56
C GLY A 114 -11.01 -10.07 6.82
N MET A 115 -11.04 -10.94 5.79
CA MET A 115 -9.85 -11.28 5.01
C MET A 115 -9.29 -10.10 4.20
N LEU A 116 -10.06 -9.04 4.02
CA LEU A 116 -9.65 -7.86 3.25
C LEU A 116 -8.43 -7.16 3.85
N SER A 117 -8.26 -7.21 5.16
CA SER A 117 -7.06 -6.71 5.84
C SER A 117 -5.81 -7.47 5.39
N SER A 118 -5.91 -8.79 5.22
CA SER A 118 -4.84 -9.66 4.70
C SER A 118 -4.58 -9.39 3.22
N ALA A 119 -5.63 -9.16 2.43
CA ALA A 119 -5.53 -8.79 1.02
C ALA A 119 -4.78 -7.46 0.85
N TYR A 120 -5.12 -6.46 1.69
CA TYR A 120 -4.47 -5.15 1.69
C TYR A 120 -2.96 -5.22 1.94
N VAL A 121 -2.51 -5.94 2.97
CA VAL A 121 -1.08 -5.99 3.34
C VAL A 121 -0.21 -6.73 2.32
N MET A 122 -0.82 -7.45 1.37
CA MET A 122 -0.12 -8.20 0.31
C MET A 122 -0.12 -7.47 -1.04
N VAL A 123 -0.65 -6.26 -1.13
CA VAL A 123 -0.65 -5.42 -2.34
C VAL A 123 0.62 -4.56 -2.42
N GLY A 124 0.95 -4.06 -3.61
CA GLY A 124 2.09 -3.16 -3.83
C GLY A 124 3.39 -3.87 -4.23
N TYR A 125 3.33 -5.18 -4.48
CA TYR A 125 4.47 -5.97 -4.93
C TYR A 125 5.02 -5.54 -6.28
N ASP A 126 4.19 -4.91 -7.13
CA ASP A 126 4.59 -4.30 -8.38
C ASP A 126 5.49 -3.06 -8.20
N ALA A 127 5.75 -2.57 -6.98
CA ALA A 127 6.71 -1.50 -6.72
C ALA A 127 8.09 -1.79 -7.33
N ALA A 128 8.50 -3.06 -7.37
CA ALA A 128 9.74 -3.50 -7.99
C ALA A 128 9.80 -3.15 -9.49
N THR A 129 8.65 -3.06 -10.16
CA THR A 129 8.56 -2.65 -11.58
C THR A 129 8.83 -1.16 -11.78
N HIS A 130 8.49 -0.31 -10.80
CA HIS A 130 8.73 1.14 -10.88
C HIS A 130 10.20 1.52 -10.71
N LEU A 131 11.00 0.58 -10.21
CA LEU A 131 12.41 0.70 -9.93
C LEU A 131 13.24 -0.20 -10.85
N SER A 132 12.65 -0.75 -11.91
CA SER A 132 13.34 -1.71 -12.79
C SER A 132 14.56 -1.10 -13.48
N GLU A 133 14.53 0.20 -13.77
CA GLU A 133 15.64 0.94 -14.40
C GLU A 133 16.88 1.01 -13.50
N GLU A 134 16.71 0.86 -12.18
CA GLU A 134 17.80 0.89 -11.19
C GLU A 134 18.31 -0.52 -10.83
N MET A 135 17.69 -1.57 -11.39
CA MET A 135 18.09 -2.96 -11.14
C MET A 135 19.16 -3.42 -12.14
N PRO A 136 20.24 -4.09 -11.70
CA PRO A 136 21.26 -4.61 -12.63
C PRO A 136 20.76 -5.64 -13.65
N ASN A 137 19.74 -6.43 -13.30
CA ASN A 137 19.13 -7.43 -14.18
C ASN A 137 17.60 -7.45 -13.98
N PRO A 138 16.86 -6.48 -14.56
CA PRO A 138 15.44 -6.31 -14.28
C PRO A 138 14.61 -7.48 -14.81
N ALA A 139 14.98 -8.04 -15.97
CA ALA A 139 14.23 -9.11 -16.64
C ALA A 139 14.08 -10.40 -15.81
N THR A 140 14.99 -10.65 -14.86
CA THR A 140 14.90 -11.77 -13.91
C THR A 140 14.78 -11.31 -12.45
N GLY A 141 15.33 -10.15 -12.11
CA GLY A 141 15.33 -9.61 -10.75
C GLY A 141 13.95 -9.15 -10.31
N VAL A 142 13.22 -8.42 -11.16
CA VAL A 142 11.87 -7.92 -10.84
C VAL A 142 10.90 -9.07 -10.48
N PRO A 143 10.72 -10.12 -11.31
CA PRO A 143 9.79 -11.20 -10.97
C PRO A 143 10.23 -11.97 -9.71
N ARG A 144 11.55 -12.16 -9.50
CA ARG A 144 12.07 -12.81 -8.29
C ARG A 144 11.81 -11.97 -7.04
N ALA A 145 11.99 -10.65 -7.12
CA ALA A 145 11.72 -9.74 -6.01
C ALA A 145 10.23 -9.71 -5.65
N MET A 146 9.34 -9.66 -6.66
CA MET A 146 7.88 -9.70 -6.45
C MET A 146 7.44 -11.00 -5.74
N ILE A 147 7.87 -12.16 -6.24
CA ILE A 147 7.47 -13.45 -5.66
C ILE A 147 8.13 -13.67 -4.30
N GLY A 148 9.44 -13.40 -4.20
CA GLY A 148 10.20 -13.59 -2.98
C GLY A 148 9.69 -12.73 -1.83
N SER A 149 9.36 -11.47 -2.09
CA SER A 149 8.77 -10.58 -1.08
C SER A 149 7.40 -11.05 -0.62
N LEU A 150 6.52 -11.51 -1.52
CA LEU A 150 5.21 -12.06 -1.13
C LEU A 150 5.33 -13.31 -0.25
N ILE A 151 6.17 -14.27 -0.65
CA ILE A 151 6.35 -15.52 0.09
C ILE A 151 6.94 -15.23 1.48
N LEU A 152 8.01 -14.42 1.53
CA LEU A 152 8.68 -14.09 2.78
C LEU A 152 7.74 -13.33 3.73
N ASN A 153 7.12 -12.23 3.27
CA ASN A 153 6.21 -11.45 4.11
C ASN A 153 4.95 -12.22 4.49
N GLY A 154 4.45 -13.12 3.61
CA GLY A 154 3.34 -14.00 3.93
C GLY A 154 3.65 -14.96 5.07
N ILE A 155 4.82 -15.61 5.04
CA ILE A 155 5.27 -16.52 6.12
C ILE A 155 5.49 -15.74 7.43
N LEU A 156 6.22 -14.62 7.37
CA LEU A 156 6.50 -13.79 8.54
C LEU A 156 5.19 -13.24 9.15
N GLY A 157 4.32 -12.66 8.32
CA GLY A 157 3.02 -12.14 8.77
C GLY A 157 2.14 -13.23 9.39
N PHE A 158 2.03 -14.40 8.75
CA PHE A 158 1.23 -15.51 9.26
C PHE A 158 1.74 -16.01 10.61
N THR A 159 3.05 -16.23 10.73
CA THR A 159 3.67 -16.68 11.99
C THR A 159 3.53 -15.63 13.11
N PHE A 160 3.66 -14.34 12.80
CA PHE A 160 3.43 -13.27 13.76
C PHE A 160 1.98 -13.19 14.23
N ILE A 161 1.01 -13.33 13.33
CA ILE A 161 -0.41 -13.35 13.68
C ILE A 161 -0.70 -14.51 14.63
N LEU A 162 -0.13 -15.70 14.39
CA LEU A 162 -0.25 -16.82 15.33
C LEU A 162 0.30 -16.45 16.72
N ALA A 163 1.51 -15.88 16.79
CA ALA A 163 2.09 -15.47 18.07
C ALA A 163 1.19 -14.45 18.80
N VAL A 164 0.63 -13.48 18.08
CA VAL A 164 -0.34 -12.52 18.62
C VAL A 164 -1.60 -13.22 19.13
N LEU A 165 -2.25 -14.08 18.33
CA LEU A 165 -3.48 -14.77 18.75
C LEU A 165 -3.26 -15.67 19.98
N PHE A 166 -2.11 -16.35 20.05
CA PHE A 166 -1.74 -17.14 21.22
C PHE A 166 -1.46 -16.27 22.46
N CYS A 167 -0.96 -15.04 22.30
CA CYS A 167 -0.48 -14.22 23.41
C CYS A 167 -1.33 -12.98 23.72
N MET A 168 -2.40 -12.71 22.97
CA MET A 168 -3.16 -11.46 23.07
C MET A 168 -3.89 -11.24 24.40
N GLY A 169 -4.09 -12.31 25.17
CA GLY A 169 -4.87 -12.28 26.40
C GLY A 169 -6.37 -12.17 26.11
N ASP A 170 -7.09 -11.43 26.97
CA ASP A 170 -8.54 -11.24 26.86
C ASP A 170 -8.91 -10.41 25.63
N ILE A 171 -9.76 -10.98 24.77
CA ILE A 171 -10.21 -10.38 23.52
C ILE A 171 -11.06 -9.12 23.75
N ALA A 172 -11.83 -9.06 24.85
CA ALA A 172 -12.70 -7.93 25.13
C ALA A 172 -11.88 -6.65 25.42
N SER A 173 -10.79 -6.79 26.19
CA SER A 173 -9.84 -5.68 26.41
C SER A 173 -9.26 -5.11 25.10
N VAL A 174 -8.98 -5.98 24.13
CA VAL A 174 -8.39 -5.61 22.83
C VAL A 174 -9.39 -4.86 21.96
N PHE A 175 -10.67 -5.21 22.00
CA PHE A 175 -11.72 -4.51 21.27
C PHE A 175 -12.08 -3.15 21.87
N GLN A 176 -12.01 -3.02 23.19
CA GLN A 176 -12.43 -1.82 23.92
C GLN A 176 -11.29 -0.83 24.17
N THR A 177 -10.12 -1.03 23.57
CA THR A 177 -8.96 -0.17 23.83
C THR A 177 -9.17 1.27 23.36
N ASN A 178 -8.90 2.23 24.24
CA ASN A 178 -8.98 3.65 23.93
C ASN A 178 -7.84 4.13 23.01
N THR A 179 -6.80 3.31 22.82
CA THR A 179 -5.64 3.64 21.98
C THR A 179 -5.97 3.69 20.49
N GLY A 180 -7.11 3.11 20.09
CA GLY A 180 -7.52 2.99 18.69
C GLY A 180 -6.76 1.93 17.88
N PHE A 181 -5.77 1.27 18.49
CA PHE A 181 -4.96 0.23 17.84
C PHE A 181 -4.89 -1.02 18.72
N PRO A 182 -5.63 -2.09 18.36
CA PRO A 182 -5.64 -3.37 19.08
C PRO A 182 -4.25 -3.91 19.44
N ILE A 183 -3.27 -3.74 18.54
CA ILE A 183 -1.91 -4.24 18.76
C ILE A 183 -1.19 -3.53 19.92
N ILE A 184 -1.49 -2.24 20.20
CA ILE A 184 -0.94 -1.53 21.36
C ILE A 184 -1.46 -2.18 22.64
N GLN A 185 -2.76 -2.48 22.68
CA GLN A 185 -3.38 -3.17 23.81
C GLN A 185 -2.82 -4.59 24.00
N VAL A 186 -2.60 -5.32 22.92
CA VAL A 186 -1.95 -6.64 22.97
C VAL A 186 -0.56 -6.53 23.61
N PHE A 187 0.25 -5.56 23.20
CA PHE A 187 1.57 -5.36 23.81
C PHE A 187 1.48 -4.98 25.29
N LEU A 188 0.47 -4.20 25.68
CA LEU A 188 0.21 -3.91 27.08
C LEU A 188 -0.19 -5.17 27.86
N ASN A 189 -1.09 -6.00 27.32
CA ASN A 189 -1.53 -7.25 27.94
C ASN A 189 -0.37 -8.24 28.10
N VAL A 190 0.50 -8.33 27.09
CA VAL A 190 1.67 -9.22 27.08
C VAL A 190 2.73 -8.75 28.07
N THR A 191 2.99 -7.45 28.15
CA THR A 191 4.13 -6.92 28.93
C THR A 191 3.77 -6.44 30.33
N GLY A 192 2.50 -6.14 30.58
CA GLY A 192 2.02 -5.54 31.82
C GLY A 192 2.58 -4.14 32.11
N SER A 193 3.23 -3.49 31.13
CA SER A 193 3.94 -2.21 31.32
C SER A 193 3.74 -1.27 30.14
N ASN A 194 3.28 -0.05 30.43
CA ASN A 194 3.12 1.00 29.43
C ASN A 194 4.44 1.31 28.71
N GLY A 195 5.57 1.31 29.43
CA GLY A 195 6.89 1.57 28.84
C GLY A 195 7.32 0.49 27.85
N ALA A 196 7.11 -0.78 28.19
CA ALA A 196 7.44 -1.90 27.31
C ALA A 196 6.52 -1.94 26.08
N ALA A 197 5.21 -1.76 26.28
CA ALA A 197 4.25 -1.65 25.18
C ALA A 197 4.59 -0.50 24.23
N THR A 198 4.96 0.67 24.78
CA THR A 198 5.41 1.84 24.02
C THR A 198 6.65 1.55 23.18
N ALA A 199 7.66 0.88 23.76
CA ALA A 199 8.88 0.51 23.02
C ALA A 199 8.57 -0.44 21.84
N MET A 200 7.72 -1.45 22.07
CA MET A 200 7.29 -2.38 21.03
C MET A 200 6.47 -1.70 19.91
N SER A 201 5.53 -0.83 20.26
CA SER A 201 4.76 -0.05 19.30
C SER A 201 5.62 0.95 18.52
N THR A 202 6.65 1.52 19.16
CA THR A 202 7.61 2.42 18.49
C THR A 202 8.37 1.72 17.37
N ALA A 203 8.66 0.42 17.50
CA ALA A 203 9.24 -0.37 16.42
C ALA A 203 8.34 -0.39 15.17
N ILE A 204 7.01 -0.51 15.34
CA ILE A 204 6.04 -0.47 14.24
C ILE A 204 5.98 0.94 13.63
N ILE A 205 5.93 1.98 14.45
CA ILE A 205 5.93 3.38 14.02
C ILE A 205 7.19 3.71 13.21
N LEU A 206 8.36 3.25 13.67
CA LEU A 206 9.63 3.42 12.97
C LEU A 206 9.58 2.75 11.59
N MET A 207 9.13 1.50 11.52
CA MET A 207 9.01 0.80 10.23
C MET A 207 8.01 1.45 9.28
N ALA A 208 6.86 1.91 9.79
CA ALA A 208 5.87 2.63 8.98
C ALA A 208 6.41 3.98 8.46
N THR A 209 7.18 4.69 9.29
CA THR A 209 7.88 5.94 8.91
C THR A 209 8.91 5.67 7.80
N LEU A 210 9.75 4.65 7.97
CA LEU A 210 10.75 4.27 6.97
C LEU A 210 10.11 3.78 5.66
N ALA A 211 9.01 3.01 5.73
CA ALA A 211 8.26 2.53 4.57
C ALA A 211 7.58 3.67 3.78
N THR A 212 7.28 4.80 4.42
CA THR A 212 6.71 5.98 3.75
C THR A 212 7.65 6.52 2.66
N ILE A 213 8.97 6.44 2.87
CA ILE A 213 9.97 6.99 1.96
C ILE A 213 9.91 6.32 0.57
N PRO A 214 10.04 4.98 0.43
CA PRO A 214 9.93 4.31 -0.86
C PRO A 214 8.49 4.34 -1.43
N LEU A 215 7.45 4.39 -0.59
CA LEU A 215 6.06 4.54 -1.07
C LEU A 215 5.86 5.85 -1.82
N VAL A 216 6.34 6.96 -1.27
CA VAL A 216 6.32 8.27 -1.92
C VAL A 216 7.15 8.24 -3.21
N ALA A 217 8.33 7.63 -3.19
CA ALA A 217 9.18 7.50 -4.37
C ALA A 217 8.46 6.73 -5.50
N SER A 218 7.83 5.59 -5.20
CA SER A 218 7.07 4.81 -6.17
C SER A 218 5.86 5.58 -6.70
N ALA A 219 5.05 6.20 -5.83
CA ALA A 219 3.91 7.00 -6.23
C ALA A 219 4.32 8.15 -7.17
N ALA A 220 5.37 8.89 -6.81
CA ALA A 220 5.92 9.98 -7.61
C ALA A 220 6.46 9.50 -8.96
N ARG A 221 7.15 8.34 -9.02
CA ARG A 221 7.61 7.76 -10.30
C ARG A 221 6.45 7.38 -11.22
N THR A 222 5.36 6.81 -10.68
CA THR A 222 4.19 6.51 -11.52
C THR A 222 3.50 7.77 -12.07
N LEU A 223 3.49 8.86 -11.28
CA LEU A 223 2.97 10.15 -11.75
C LEU A 223 3.88 10.75 -12.82
N TRP A 224 5.20 10.71 -12.58
CA TRP A 224 6.20 11.19 -13.51
C TRP A 224 6.17 10.43 -14.85
N SER A 225 6.06 9.10 -14.84
CA SER A 225 6.04 8.31 -16.08
C SER A 225 4.79 8.59 -16.92
N LEU A 226 3.62 8.73 -16.30
CA LEU A 226 2.40 9.17 -16.99
C LEU A 226 2.54 10.60 -17.54
N ALA A 227 3.15 11.50 -16.76
CA ALA A 227 3.39 12.86 -17.22
C ALA A 227 4.38 12.91 -18.41
N ARG A 228 5.44 12.09 -18.38
CA ARG A 228 6.42 11.96 -19.47
C ARG A 228 5.74 11.53 -20.77
N ASP A 229 4.77 10.63 -20.68
CA ASP A 229 4.06 10.10 -21.84
C ASP A 229 2.85 10.98 -22.26
N ASN A 230 2.76 12.23 -21.77
CA ASN A 230 1.66 13.18 -22.00
C ASN A 230 0.26 12.67 -21.59
N ALA A 231 0.22 11.71 -20.64
CA ALA A 231 -1.00 11.11 -20.15
C ALA A 231 -1.64 11.86 -18.96
N PHE A 232 -1.06 12.99 -18.52
CA PHE A 232 -1.50 13.71 -17.32
C PHE A 232 -1.49 15.24 -17.54
N PRO A 233 -2.38 16.03 -16.92
CA PRO A 233 -2.36 17.48 -17.07
C PRO A 233 -1.04 18.08 -16.58
N PHE A 234 -0.61 19.18 -17.21
CA PHE A 234 0.66 19.84 -16.89
C PHE A 234 1.91 18.95 -17.07
N SER A 235 1.84 17.98 -17.97
CA SER A 235 2.92 17.05 -18.31
C SER A 235 4.29 17.71 -18.45
N GLY A 236 4.39 18.89 -19.09
CA GLY A 236 5.67 19.58 -19.30
C GLY A 236 6.36 20.12 -18.03
N ILE A 237 5.65 20.21 -16.90
CA ILE A 237 6.21 20.60 -15.60
C ILE A 237 6.46 19.35 -14.75
N ILE A 238 5.49 18.42 -14.72
CA ILE A 238 5.53 17.22 -13.88
C ILE A 238 6.58 16.21 -14.36
N SER A 239 6.83 16.14 -15.67
CA SER A 239 7.84 15.24 -16.25
C SER A 239 9.29 15.71 -16.08
N ARG A 240 9.52 16.92 -15.56
CA ARG A 240 10.87 17.47 -15.39
C ARG A 240 11.65 16.71 -14.31
N VAL A 241 12.88 16.33 -14.64
CA VAL A 241 13.84 15.72 -13.74
C VAL A 241 14.86 16.79 -13.34
N ASP A 242 15.19 16.88 -12.04
CA ASP A 242 16.25 17.74 -11.54
C ASP A 242 17.61 17.16 -11.99
N GLU A 243 18.30 17.87 -12.90
CA GLU A 243 19.57 17.41 -13.49
C GLU A 243 20.67 17.18 -12.45
N LYS A 244 20.68 17.94 -11.35
CA LYS A 244 21.71 17.81 -10.31
C LYS A 244 21.50 16.57 -9.45
N ARG A 245 20.25 16.13 -9.30
CA ARG A 245 19.86 15.05 -8.39
C ARG A 245 19.40 13.77 -9.08
N GLY A 246 19.05 13.84 -10.37
CA GLY A 246 18.54 12.71 -11.15
C GLY A 246 17.15 12.23 -10.74
N ILE A 247 16.32 13.10 -10.15
CA ILE A 247 14.99 12.73 -9.61
C ILE A 247 13.88 13.69 -10.06
N PRO A 248 12.62 13.21 -10.19
CA PRO A 248 11.50 14.07 -10.57
C PRO A 248 10.96 14.86 -9.36
N THR A 249 11.69 15.91 -8.95
CA THR A 249 11.39 16.69 -7.73
C THR A 249 9.96 17.26 -7.72
N VAL A 250 9.46 17.71 -8.87
CA VAL A 250 8.08 18.23 -9.00
C VAL A 250 7.06 17.13 -8.72
N ALA A 251 7.24 15.93 -9.29
CA ALA A 251 6.33 14.81 -9.08
C ALA A 251 6.33 14.38 -7.61
N ILE A 252 7.49 14.38 -6.94
CA ILE A 252 7.61 14.08 -5.50
C ILE A 252 6.85 15.11 -4.67
N ALA A 253 7.06 16.41 -4.94
CA ALA A 253 6.39 17.48 -4.21
C ALA A 253 4.86 17.45 -4.40
N LEU A 254 4.39 17.21 -5.63
CA LEU A 254 2.96 17.08 -5.93
C LEU A 254 2.34 15.84 -5.27
N THR A 255 3.05 14.72 -5.25
CA THR A 255 2.62 13.54 -4.50
C THR A 255 2.46 13.88 -3.02
N ILE A 256 3.47 14.45 -2.36
CA ILE A 256 3.37 14.82 -0.95
C ILE A 256 2.24 15.80 -0.69
N PHE A 257 2.09 16.83 -1.54
CA PHE A 257 1.00 17.79 -1.44
C PHE A 257 -0.37 17.10 -1.51
N PHE A 258 -0.57 16.20 -2.48
CA PHE A 258 -1.78 15.41 -2.59
C PHE A 258 -2.03 14.54 -1.34
N LEU A 259 -0.99 13.89 -0.81
CA LEU A 259 -1.09 13.11 0.42
C LEU A 259 -1.47 13.98 1.62
N MET A 260 -0.90 15.18 1.74
CA MET A 260 -1.27 16.13 2.79
C MET A 260 -2.74 16.54 2.70
N LEU A 261 -3.25 16.80 1.49
CA LEU A 261 -4.67 17.07 1.25
C LEU A 261 -5.56 15.87 1.61
N LEU A 262 -5.14 14.65 1.31
CA LEU A 262 -5.86 13.45 1.76
C LEU A 262 -5.96 13.41 3.29
N GLY A 263 -4.90 13.81 4.01
CA GLY A 263 -4.91 13.89 5.47
C GLY A 263 -5.96 14.83 6.07
N LEU A 264 -6.43 15.84 5.31
CA LEU A 264 -7.52 16.72 5.73
C LEU A 264 -8.85 15.97 5.83
N LEU A 265 -9.05 14.91 5.05
CA LEU A 265 -10.26 14.08 5.13
C LEU A 265 -10.41 13.46 6.52
N ASN A 266 -9.30 13.08 7.17
CA ASN A 266 -9.34 12.56 8.53
C ASN A 266 -9.88 13.59 9.54
N ILE A 267 -9.64 14.89 9.34
CA ILE A 267 -10.19 15.93 10.22
C ILE A 267 -11.73 15.92 10.14
N ALA A 268 -12.28 15.84 8.93
CA ALA A 268 -13.72 15.75 8.72
C ALA A 268 -14.30 14.42 9.23
N ALA A 269 -13.75 13.31 8.77
CA ALA A 269 -14.13 11.96 9.19
C ALA A 269 -13.01 10.96 8.87
N THR A 270 -12.54 10.23 9.89
CA THR A 270 -11.57 9.13 9.71
C THR A 270 -12.08 8.06 8.74
N THR A 271 -13.39 7.85 8.69
CA THR A 271 -14.02 6.92 7.75
C THR A 271 -13.92 7.38 6.30
N ALA A 272 -13.91 8.69 6.04
CA ALA A 272 -13.65 9.24 4.71
C ALA A 272 -12.20 8.98 4.27
N PHE A 273 -11.23 9.17 5.16
CA PHE A 273 -9.83 8.83 4.88
C PHE A 273 -9.65 7.33 4.60
N ASN A 274 -10.22 6.48 5.46
CA ASN A 274 -10.15 5.03 5.30
C ASN A 274 -10.84 4.56 4.00
N ALA A 275 -11.93 5.21 3.58
CA ALA A 275 -12.56 4.89 2.30
C ALA A 275 -11.64 5.15 1.09
N ILE A 276 -10.81 6.20 1.14
CA ILE A 276 -9.80 6.45 0.09
C ILE A 276 -8.72 5.37 0.12
N LEU A 277 -8.27 4.93 1.30
CA LEU A 277 -7.33 3.82 1.42
C LEU A 277 -7.93 2.51 0.88
N SER A 278 -9.14 2.14 1.28
CA SER A 278 -9.82 0.95 0.75
C SER A 278 -10.00 1.03 -0.77
N LEU A 279 -10.36 2.20 -1.30
CA LEU A 279 -10.41 2.41 -2.74
C LEU A 279 -9.04 2.22 -3.40
N SER A 280 -7.96 2.69 -2.77
CA SER A 280 -6.62 2.54 -3.31
C SER A 280 -6.29 1.07 -3.61
N VAL A 281 -6.72 0.18 -2.71
CA VAL A 281 -6.58 -1.27 -2.83
C VAL A 281 -7.40 -1.81 -4.00
N VAL A 282 -8.68 -1.43 -4.11
CA VAL A 282 -9.53 -1.80 -5.26
C VAL A 282 -8.91 -1.33 -6.57
N GLY A 283 -8.41 -0.09 -6.62
CA GLY A 283 -7.76 0.46 -7.80
C GLY A 283 -6.50 -0.31 -8.21
N LEU A 284 -5.72 -0.79 -7.23
CA LEU A 284 -4.55 -1.65 -7.48
C LEU A 284 -4.98 -3.03 -7.99
N TYR A 285 -5.97 -3.67 -7.37
CA TYR A 285 -6.51 -4.95 -7.87
C TYR A 285 -7.07 -4.86 -9.29
N LEU A 286 -7.83 -3.81 -9.60
CA LEU A 286 -8.30 -3.55 -10.96
C LEU A 286 -7.14 -3.31 -11.93
N SER A 287 -6.10 -2.59 -11.48
CA SER A 287 -4.88 -2.40 -12.27
C SER A 287 -4.12 -3.69 -12.54
N TYR A 288 -4.16 -4.67 -11.63
CA TYR A 288 -3.56 -6.00 -11.81
C TYR A 288 -4.43 -6.91 -12.68
N LEU A 289 -5.75 -6.74 -12.62
CA LEU A 289 -6.71 -7.53 -13.39
C LEU A 289 -6.53 -7.31 -14.90
N ILE A 290 -6.36 -6.06 -15.34
CA ILE A 290 -6.23 -5.68 -16.76
C ILE A 290 -5.08 -6.44 -17.47
N PRO A 291 -3.81 -6.36 -17.03
CA PRO A 291 -2.71 -7.07 -17.67
C PRO A 291 -2.84 -8.59 -17.55
N THR A 292 -3.41 -9.10 -16.44
CA THR A 292 -3.62 -10.55 -16.24
C THR A 292 -4.64 -11.12 -17.24
N VAL A 293 -5.76 -10.41 -17.47
CA VAL A 293 -6.74 -10.76 -18.51
C VAL A 293 -6.12 -10.65 -19.90
N ALA A 294 -5.39 -9.57 -20.18
CA ALA A 294 -4.77 -9.36 -21.48
C ALA A 294 -3.75 -10.46 -21.83
N ILE A 295 -2.92 -10.89 -20.87
CA ILE A 295 -1.96 -11.98 -21.12
C ILE A 295 -2.64 -13.33 -21.24
N LEU A 296 -3.73 -13.59 -20.50
CA LEU A 296 -4.53 -14.81 -20.67
C LEU A 296 -5.16 -14.85 -22.07
N TRP A 297 -5.78 -13.75 -22.50
CA TRP A 297 -6.36 -13.61 -23.84
C TRP A 297 -5.32 -13.78 -24.94
N ARG A 298 -4.13 -13.18 -24.82
CA ARG A 298 -3.04 -13.39 -25.78
C ARG A 298 -2.58 -14.85 -25.79
N ARG A 299 -2.51 -15.52 -24.64
CA ARG A 299 -2.10 -16.94 -24.57
C ARG A 299 -3.10 -17.87 -25.25
N THR A 300 -4.40 -17.59 -25.16
CA THR A 300 -5.45 -18.43 -25.73
C THR A 300 -5.74 -18.11 -27.19
N CYS A 301 -5.82 -16.83 -27.55
CA CYS A 301 -6.24 -16.40 -28.88
C CYS A 301 -5.09 -16.10 -29.84
N ARG A 302 -3.92 -15.67 -29.34
CA ARG A 302 -2.79 -15.23 -30.18
C ARG A 302 -1.43 -15.64 -29.59
N PRO A 303 -1.18 -16.95 -29.36
CA PRO A 303 0.02 -17.41 -28.66
C PRO A 303 1.33 -16.99 -29.35
N ALA A 304 1.33 -16.86 -30.68
CA ALA A 304 2.49 -16.43 -31.47
C ALA A 304 2.94 -14.98 -31.18
N THR A 305 2.09 -14.14 -30.56
CA THR A 305 2.41 -12.73 -30.28
C THR A 305 3.13 -12.51 -28.94
N ILE A 306 3.33 -13.56 -28.16
CA ILE A 306 3.95 -13.44 -26.83
C ILE A 306 5.45 -13.66 -26.96
N LEU A 307 6.21 -12.57 -26.84
CA LEU A 307 7.65 -12.65 -26.62
C LEU A 307 7.91 -12.97 -25.16
N TYR A 308 8.49 -14.15 -24.89
CA TYR A 308 8.81 -14.56 -23.53
C TYR A 308 10.18 -14.02 -23.11
N GLY A 309 10.22 -13.38 -21.94
CA GLY A 309 11.47 -13.07 -21.26
C GLY A 309 12.15 -14.31 -20.66
N PRO A 310 13.31 -14.12 -20.00
CA PRO A 310 14.06 -15.20 -19.35
C PRO A 310 13.30 -15.86 -18.19
N PHE A 311 12.34 -15.15 -17.56
CA PHE A 311 11.46 -15.70 -16.54
C PHE A 311 10.16 -16.24 -17.14
N LYS A 312 9.88 -17.53 -16.94
CA LYS A 312 8.67 -18.19 -17.46
C LYS A 312 8.04 -19.09 -16.39
N LEU A 313 6.71 -19.04 -16.28
CA LEU A 313 5.91 -19.93 -15.41
C LEU A 313 5.56 -21.27 -16.08
N GLY A 314 6.09 -21.52 -17.28
CA GLY A 314 5.86 -22.76 -18.03
C GLY A 314 4.37 -23.05 -18.26
N LYS A 315 4.01 -24.33 -18.13
CA LYS A 315 2.64 -24.84 -18.37
C LYS A 315 1.61 -24.31 -17.38
N TRP A 316 2.03 -23.93 -16.17
CA TRP A 316 1.15 -23.41 -15.12
C TRP A 316 0.66 -21.99 -15.37
N GLY A 317 1.27 -21.27 -16.31
CA GLY A 317 0.96 -19.87 -16.53
C GLY A 317 -0.52 -19.59 -16.84
N ALA A 318 -1.20 -20.44 -17.62
CA ALA A 318 -2.62 -20.24 -17.94
C ALA A 318 -3.51 -20.45 -16.70
N THR A 319 -3.27 -21.53 -15.94
CA THR A 319 -3.99 -21.83 -14.70
C THR A 319 -3.81 -20.72 -13.66
N ILE A 320 -2.58 -20.25 -13.47
CA ILE A 320 -2.29 -19.15 -12.54
C ILE A 320 -3.06 -17.90 -12.95
N ASN A 321 -3.07 -17.53 -14.24
CA ASN A 321 -3.83 -16.37 -14.70
C ASN A 321 -5.33 -16.50 -14.39
N VAL A 322 -5.93 -17.67 -14.64
CA VAL A 322 -7.36 -17.91 -14.35
C VAL A 322 -7.65 -17.78 -12.85
N VAL A 323 -6.84 -18.44 -12.01
CA VAL A 323 -6.99 -18.36 -10.55
C VAL A 323 -6.81 -16.92 -10.05
N SER A 324 -5.81 -16.20 -10.55
CA SER A 324 -5.57 -14.79 -10.23
C SER A 324 -6.74 -13.91 -10.62
N ILE A 325 -7.35 -14.12 -11.79
CA ILE A 325 -8.54 -13.36 -12.24
C ILE A 325 -9.72 -13.62 -11.30
N LEU A 326 -10.03 -14.89 -11.03
CA LEU A 326 -11.16 -15.26 -10.16
C LEU A 326 -10.98 -14.68 -8.75
N TYR A 327 -9.79 -14.83 -8.17
CA TYR A 327 -9.48 -14.31 -6.84
C TYR A 327 -9.50 -12.78 -6.79
N THR A 328 -8.95 -12.11 -7.82
CA THR A 328 -8.97 -10.64 -7.90
C THR A 328 -10.40 -10.10 -8.02
N VAL A 329 -11.24 -10.73 -8.84
CA VAL A 329 -12.66 -10.35 -8.96
C VAL A 329 -13.39 -10.56 -7.63
N PHE A 330 -13.15 -11.69 -6.97
CA PHE A 330 -13.69 -11.97 -5.64
C PHE A 330 -13.29 -10.90 -4.61
N CYS A 331 -12.00 -10.56 -4.53
CA CYS A 331 -11.53 -9.48 -3.64
C CYS A 331 -12.16 -8.13 -3.99
N CYS A 332 -12.25 -7.75 -5.26
CA CYS A 332 -12.88 -6.50 -5.68
C CYS A 332 -14.34 -6.40 -5.25
N VAL A 333 -15.10 -7.49 -5.30
CA VAL A 333 -16.50 -7.51 -4.85
C VAL A 333 -16.58 -7.25 -3.35
N PHE A 334 -15.83 -8.01 -2.54
CA PHE A 334 -15.90 -7.88 -1.08
C PHE A 334 -15.24 -6.60 -0.55
N LEU A 335 -14.22 -6.06 -1.23
CA LEU A 335 -13.62 -4.76 -0.89
C LEU A 335 -14.62 -3.59 -0.99
N LEU A 336 -15.72 -3.76 -1.71
CA LEU A 336 -16.79 -2.76 -1.82
C LEU A 336 -17.95 -3.02 -0.83
N PHE A 337 -17.92 -4.14 -0.10
CA PHE A 337 -18.92 -4.40 0.94
C PHE A 337 -18.68 -3.51 2.16
N PRO A 338 -19.74 -3.18 2.92
CA PRO A 338 -19.58 -2.46 4.18
C PRO A 338 -18.90 -3.37 5.22
N PRO A 339 -17.93 -2.83 5.97
CA PRO A 339 -17.20 -3.61 6.97
C PRO A 339 -18.06 -3.98 8.18
N TYR A 340 -19.11 -3.19 8.47
CA TYR A 340 -20.00 -3.38 9.61
C TYR A 340 -21.48 -3.23 9.22
N GLN A 341 -22.37 -3.90 9.97
CA GLN A 341 -23.83 -3.75 9.92
C GLN A 341 -24.36 -3.33 11.31
N PRO A 342 -25.42 -2.50 11.38
CA PRO A 342 -26.12 -1.86 10.26
C PRO A 342 -25.29 -0.76 9.59
N VAL A 343 -25.52 -0.57 8.29
CA VAL A 343 -24.85 0.48 7.51
C VAL A 343 -25.38 1.86 7.91
N THR A 344 -24.49 2.75 8.29
CA THR A 344 -24.73 4.16 8.58
C THR A 344 -23.93 5.03 7.63
N ALA A 345 -24.25 6.32 7.53
CA ALA A 345 -23.42 7.27 6.77
C ALA A 345 -21.97 7.33 7.29
N GLN A 346 -21.73 6.94 8.53
CA GLN A 346 -20.41 6.94 9.14
C GLN A 346 -19.60 5.72 8.72
N ASN A 347 -20.19 4.52 8.60
CA ASN A 347 -19.47 3.28 8.28
C ASN A 347 -19.63 2.81 6.82
N PHE A 348 -20.42 3.53 6.00
CA PHE A 348 -20.60 3.19 4.60
C PHE A 348 -19.25 3.19 3.86
N ASN A 349 -19.04 2.16 3.05
CA ASN A 349 -17.83 2.05 2.24
C ASN A 349 -17.97 2.95 1.00
N TYR A 350 -17.50 4.19 1.11
CA TYR A 350 -17.54 5.18 0.03
C TYR A 350 -16.58 4.89 -1.14
N ALA A 351 -15.85 3.76 -1.11
CA ALA A 351 -14.89 3.42 -2.16
C ALA A 351 -15.55 3.33 -3.54
N SER A 352 -16.75 2.76 -3.66
CA SER A 352 -17.47 2.64 -4.94
C SER A 352 -17.76 4.00 -5.58
N ILE A 353 -18.29 4.94 -4.80
CA ILE A 353 -18.63 6.30 -5.26
C ILE A 353 -17.38 7.04 -5.72
N VAL A 354 -16.31 7.00 -4.92
CA VAL A 354 -15.06 7.66 -5.27
C VAL A 354 -14.40 6.96 -6.48
N LEU A 355 -14.46 5.64 -6.59
CA LEU A 355 -13.97 4.89 -7.76
C LEU A 355 -14.67 5.36 -9.04
N SER A 356 -16.00 5.40 -9.02
CA SER A 356 -16.80 5.87 -10.14
C SER A 356 -16.45 7.30 -10.51
N GLY A 357 -16.23 8.18 -9.53
CA GLY A 357 -15.77 9.55 -9.76
C GLY A 357 -14.39 9.61 -10.43
N VAL A 358 -13.41 8.85 -9.92
CA VAL A 358 -12.06 8.80 -10.49
C VAL A 358 -12.08 8.23 -11.92
N LEU A 359 -12.86 7.17 -12.17
CA LEU A 359 -13.01 6.59 -13.50
C LEU A 359 -13.70 7.55 -14.46
N ALA A 360 -14.75 8.24 -14.02
CA ALA A 360 -15.45 9.24 -14.83
C ALA A 360 -14.54 10.42 -15.19
N LEU A 361 -13.77 10.95 -14.24
CA LEU A 361 -12.79 12.00 -14.49
C LEU A 361 -11.68 11.54 -15.45
N SER A 362 -11.21 10.30 -15.28
CA SER A 362 -10.20 9.71 -16.16
C SER A 362 -10.73 9.51 -17.58
N ALA A 363 -11.98 9.06 -17.73
CA ALA A 363 -12.63 8.93 -19.03
C ALA A 363 -12.86 10.29 -19.70
N ALA A 364 -13.34 11.28 -18.95
CA ALA A 364 -13.52 12.65 -19.44
C ALA A 364 -12.19 13.23 -19.93
N TYR A 365 -11.12 13.07 -19.16
CA TYR A 365 -9.78 13.49 -19.55
C TYR A 365 -9.27 12.76 -20.80
N TRP A 366 -9.51 11.45 -20.89
CA TRP A 366 -9.13 10.65 -22.06
C TRP A 366 -9.78 11.16 -23.35
N PHE A 367 -11.09 11.42 -23.33
CA PHE A 367 -11.80 11.92 -24.51
C PHE A 367 -11.45 13.38 -24.85
N TRP A 368 -11.17 14.21 -23.84
CA TRP A 368 -10.83 15.62 -24.06
C TRP A 368 -9.40 15.81 -24.60
N HIS A 369 -8.41 15.18 -23.95
CA HIS A 369 -6.99 15.39 -24.22
C HIS A 369 -6.21 14.09 -24.45
N GLY A 370 -6.44 13.05 -23.63
CA GLY A 370 -5.62 11.83 -23.65
C GLY A 370 -5.53 11.15 -25.02
N LYS A 371 -6.65 10.99 -25.72
CA LYS A 371 -6.71 10.40 -27.08
C LYS A 371 -5.86 11.15 -28.12
N LYS A 372 -5.62 12.46 -27.90
CA LYS A 372 -4.88 13.32 -28.83
C LYS A 372 -3.38 13.38 -28.52
N ALA A 373 -3.01 13.23 -27.25
CA ALA A 373 -1.65 13.48 -26.76
C ALA A 373 -0.89 12.22 -26.33
N TYR A 374 -1.59 11.14 -25.98
CA TYR A 374 -0.98 9.89 -25.51
C TYR A 374 -0.73 8.93 -26.69
N PHE A 375 0.54 8.70 -27.02
CA PHE A 375 0.96 7.80 -28.11
C PHE A 375 1.46 6.43 -27.61
N GLY A 376 1.31 6.15 -26.31
CA GLY A 376 1.86 4.98 -25.65
C GLY A 376 3.30 5.17 -25.15
N PRO A 377 3.84 4.20 -24.40
CA PRO A 377 5.21 4.26 -23.93
C PRO A 377 6.15 4.26 -25.13
N MET A 378 7.04 5.26 -25.19
CA MET A 378 8.09 5.34 -26.20
C MET A 378 9.02 4.14 -26.01
N VAL A 379 8.88 3.12 -26.84
CA VAL A 379 9.80 1.98 -26.83
C VAL A 379 11.10 2.47 -27.43
N GLU A 380 12.11 2.75 -26.60
CA GLU A 380 13.49 2.83 -27.07
C GLU A 380 13.90 1.44 -27.55
N VAL A 381 13.62 1.16 -28.82
CA VAL A 381 14.19 0.01 -29.51
C VAL A 381 15.69 0.29 -29.61
N GLN A 382 16.48 -0.35 -28.75
CA GLN A 382 17.93 -0.41 -28.91
C GLN A 382 18.24 -0.90 -30.34
N GLY A 383 18.59 0.04 -31.23
CA GLY A 383 18.95 -0.25 -32.62
C GLY A 383 18.26 0.57 -33.71
N GLN A 384 17.26 1.41 -33.42
CA GLN A 384 16.72 2.34 -34.42
C GLN A 384 16.79 3.78 -33.93
N ALA A 385 17.61 4.58 -34.60
CA ALA A 385 17.70 6.02 -34.38
C ALA A 385 16.29 6.63 -34.41
N ALA A 386 15.97 7.42 -33.38
CA ALA A 386 14.73 8.19 -33.34
C ALA A 386 14.56 8.96 -34.66
N PRO A 387 13.35 8.96 -35.27
CA PRO A 387 13.13 9.82 -36.42
C PRO A 387 13.41 11.25 -35.99
N ARG A 388 14.39 11.89 -36.64
CA ARG A 388 14.62 13.33 -36.53
C ARG A 388 13.27 14.00 -36.71
N LYS A 389 12.84 14.80 -35.72
CA LYS A 389 11.78 15.78 -35.96
C LYS A 389 12.27 16.66 -37.09
N ASP A 390 11.66 16.53 -38.26
CA ASP A 390 11.87 17.45 -39.36
C ASP A 390 11.53 18.86 -38.87
N ALA A 391 12.50 19.75 -39.01
CA ALA A 391 12.43 21.15 -38.58
C ALA A 391 11.55 22.01 -39.53
N SER A 392 10.38 21.51 -39.92
CA SER A 392 9.51 22.16 -40.92
C SER A 392 8.08 22.42 -40.45
N GLN A 393 7.78 22.32 -39.15
CA GLN A 393 6.47 22.70 -38.59
C GLN A 393 6.56 23.61 -37.35
N GLN A 394 7.44 24.61 -37.42
CA GLN A 394 7.31 25.84 -36.63
C GLN A 394 7.41 27.03 -37.59
N ALA A 395 6.25 27.46 -38.07
CA ALA A 395 5.97 28.82 -38.49
C ALA A 395 4.62 29.21 -37.87
#